data_AF-A0A8S9N762-F1
#
_entry.id   AF-A0A8S9N762-F1
#
_cell.length_a   1.000
_cell.length_b   1.000
_cell.length_c   1.000
_cell.angle_alpha   90.00
_cell.angle_beta   90.00
_cell.angle_gamma   90.00
#
_symmetry.space_group_name_H-M   'P 1'
#
loop_
_entity.id
_entity.type
_entity.pdbx_description
1 polymer ?
#
loop_
_entity_poly.entity_id
_entity_poly.type
_entity_poly.pdbx_seq_one_letter_code
_entity_poly.pdbx_strand_id
1 'polypeptide(L)'
;MAVSFHVRSNSFPSRLHPQAAHVDEQLIRLRSSEEASTSSSSSICQRLNNLQELHQSLEKLIHLPATEHALAQEQNKKATEQLLDGY
;
A
#
# COMPACT_ATOMS: atom_id res chain seq x y z
N MET A 1 47.86 15.23 7.02
CA MET A 1 46.99 14.03 6.98
C MET A 1 45.56 14.52 7.01
N ALA A 2 44.86 14.50 5.87
CA ALA A 2 43.48 14.98 5.80
C ALA A 2 42.54 13.86 6.27
N VAL A 3 41.69 14.17 7.26
CA VAL A 3 40.65 13.26 7.71
C VAL A 3 39.45 13.38 6.78
N SER A 4 39.19 12.32 6.03
CA SER A 4 38.02 12.20 5.15
C SER A 4 36.78 11.93 6.01
N PHE A 5 35.90 12.93 6.11
CA PHE A 5 34.61 12.78 6.79
C PHE A 5 33.67 11.96 5.88
N HIS A 6 33.53 10.66 6.16
CA HIS A 6 32.56 9.81 5.49
C HIS A 6 31.18 10.05 6.11
N VAL A 7 30.41 10.96 5.52
CA VAL A 7 28.99 11.13 5.87
C VAL A 7 28.25 9.87 5.44
N ARG A 8 27.87 9.02 6.40
CA ARG A 8 26.97 7.89 6.16
C ARG A 8 25.55 8.43 6.24
N SER A 9 24.85 8.42 5.10
CA SER A 9 23.43 8.79 5.06
C SER A 9 22.63 7.71 5.77
N ASN A 10 22.00 8.05 6.90
CA ASN A 10 21.08 7.15 7.57
C ASN A 10 19.72 7.29 6.89
N SER A 11 19.34 6.32 6.05
CA SER A 11 17.97 6.23 5.57
C SER A 11 17.04 5.98 6.75
N PHE A 12 16.08 6.89 6.95
CA PHE A 12 15.02 6.70 7.93
C PHE A 12 14.23 5.46 7.52
N PRO A 13 13.84 4.57 8.45
CA PRO A 13 12.98 3.44 8.08
C PRO A 13 11.72 4.00 7.41
N SER A 14 11.43 3.58 6.18
CA SER A 14 10.19 3.92 5.51
C SER A 14 9.05 3.25 6.27
N ARG A 15 8.49 3.95 7.25
CA ARG A 15 7.26 3.49 7.88
C ARG A 15 6.19 3.48 6.80
N LEU A 16 5.57 2.31 6.60
CA LEU A 16 4.35 2.20 5.83
C LEU A 16 3.33 3.20 6.40
N HIS A 17 2.60 3.86 5.51
CA HIS A 17 1.57 4.80 5.92
C HIS A 17 0.58 4.09 6.88
N PRO A 18 0.13 4.71 7.98
CA PRO A 18 -0.83 4.08 8.92
C PRO A 18 -2.06 3.48 8.23
N GLN A 19 -2.58 4.17 7.21
CA GLN A 19 -3.64 3.68 6.32
C GLN A 19 -3.30 2.38 5.59
N ALA A 20 -2.05 2.19 5.14
CA ALA A 20 -1.62 0.96 4.48
C ALA A 20 -1.54 -0.21 5.48
N ALA A 21 -1.04 0.04 6.70
CA ALA A 21 -1.02 -0.96 7.76
C ALA A 21 -2.44 -1.41 8.16
N HIS A 22 -3.40 -0.48 8.20
CA HIS A 22 -4.80 -0.78 8.49
C HIS A 22 -5.45 -1.67 7.43
N VAL A 23 -5.18 -1.41 6.14
CA VAL A 23 -5.65 -2.24 5.03
C VAL A 23 -5.08 -3.66 5.10
N ASP A 24 -3.79 -3.78 5.43
CA ASP A 24 -3.13 -5.09 5.57
C ASP A 24 -3.74 -5.90 6.72
N GLU A 25 -4.02 -5.27 7.86
CA GLU A 25 -4.70 -5.93 8.98
C GLU A 25 -6.11 -6.40 8.60
N GLN A 26 -6.89 -5.58 7.86
CA GLN A 26 -8.20 -5.97 7.36
C GLN A 26 -8.13 -7.20 6.44
N LEU A 27 -7.12 -7.26 5.57
CA LEU A 27 -6.86 -8.40 4.68
C LEU A 27 -6.52 -9.67 5.46
N ILE A 28 -5.68 -9.58 6.48
CA ILE A 28 -5.32 -10.71 7.34
C ILE A 28 -6.58 -11.24 8.04
N ARG A 29 -7.38 -10.35 8.65
CA ARG A 29 -8.63 -10.74 9.32
C ARG A 29 -9.63 -11.38 8.36
N LEU A 30 -9.76 -10.86 7.14
CA LEU A 30 -10.63 -11.42 6.10
C LEU A 30 -10.23 -12.85 5.74
N ARG A 31 -8.93 -13.11 5.56
CA ARG A 31 -8.42 -14.46 5.29
C ARG A 31 -8.68 -15.42 6.44
N SER A 32 -8.40 -15.03 7.68
CA SER A 32 -8.67 -15.87 8.85
C SER A 32 -10.16 -16.17 9.04
N SER A 33 -11.04 -15.22 8.68
CA SER A 33 -12.49 -15.42 8.75
C SER A 33 -13.02 -16.40 7.69
N GLU A 34 -12.33 -16.55 6.56
CA GLU A 34 -12.72 -17.49 5.50
C GLU A 34 -12.48 -18.95 5.91
N GLU A 35 -11.36 -19.21 6.58
CA GLU A 35 -10.98 -20.56 7.04
C GLU A 35 -11.89 -21.09 8.16
N ALA A 36 -12.48 -20.21 8.95
CA ALA A 36 -13.33 -20.56 10.09
C ALA A 36 -14.84 -20.63 9.76
N SER A 37 -15.24 -20.26 8.54
CA SER A 37 -16.66 -20.04 8.22
C SER A 37 -17.40 -21.30 7.80
N THR A 38 -18.44 -21.65 8.56
CA THR A 38 -19.54 -22.51 8.10
C THR A 38 -20.46 -21.71 7.16
N SER A 39 -21.04 -22.34 6.14
CA SER A 39 -21.88 -21.72 5.09
C SER A 39 -23.24 -21.19 5.59
N SER A 40 -23.23 -20.30 6.57
CA SER A 40 -24.40 -19.65 7.15
C SER A 40 -24.64 -18.30 6.50
N SER A 41 -25.89 -17.93 6.26
CA SER A 41 -26.28 -16.63 5.68
C SER A 41 -25.72 -15.44 6.46
N SER A 42 -25.68 -15.51 7.79
CA SER A 42 -25.09 -14.47 8.64
C SER A 42 -23.58 -14.31 8.43
N SER A 43 -22.83 -15.41 8.25
CA SER A 43 -21.39 -15.37 7.93
C SER A 43 -21.16 -14.71 6.56
N ILE A 44 -22.00 -15.03 5.57
CA ILE A 44 -21.94 -14.41 4.24
C ILE A 44 -22.17 -12.90 4.31
N CYS A 45 -23.19 -12.44 5.05
CA CYS A 45 -23.43 -11.00 5.25
C CYS A 45 -22.25 -10.31 5.93
N GLN A 46 -21.65 -10.93 6.95
CA GLN A 46 -20.48 -10.37 7.64
C GLN A 46 -19.27 -10.26 6.69
N ARG A 47 -19.03 -11.26 5.84
CA ARG A 47 -17.96 -11.21 4.83
C ARG A 47 -18.15 -10.07 3.84
N LEU A 48 -19.38 -9.87 3.35
CA LEU A 48 -19.69 -8.77 2.44
C LEU A 48 -19.46 -7.41 3.10
N ASN A 49 -19.86 -7.23 4.36
CA ASN A 49 -19.59 -6.01 5.11
C ASN A 49 -18.09 -5.76 5.27
N ASN A 50 -17.32 -6.78 5.65
CA ASN A 50 -15.87 -6.67 5.79
C ASN A 50 -15.18 -6.29 4.47
N LEU A 51 -15.67 -6.81 3.33
CA LEU A 51 -15.18 -6.43 2.00
C LEU A 51 -15.50 -4.97 1.66
N GLN A 52 -16.70 -4.50 2.01
CA GLN A 52 -17.07 -3.09 1.83
C GLN A 52 -16.15 -2.15 2.63
N GLU A 53 -15.86 -2.49 3.88
CA GLU A 53 -14.93 -1.70 4.72
C GLU A 53 -13.50 -1.71 4.17
N LEU A 54 -13.03 -2.85 3.66
CA LEU A 54 -11.73 -2.96 2.99
C LEU A 54 -11.69 -2.04 1.77
N HIS A 55 -12.73 -2.07 0.94
CA HIS A 55 -12.83 -1.22 -0.24
C HIS A 55 -12.77 0.27 0.12
N GLN A 56 -13.52 0.71 1.13
CA GLN A 56 -13.49 2.09 1.59
C GLN A 56 -12.11 2.49 2.14
N SER A 57 -11.41 1.56 2.80
CA SER A 57 -10.08 1.80 3.35
C SER A 57 -9.00 1.88 2.28
N LEU A 58 -9.14 1.10 1.21
CA LEU A 58 -8.31 1.19 0.00
C LEU A 58 -8.57 2.48 -0.76
N GLU A 59 -9.83 2.89 -0.92
CA GLU A 59 -10.17 4.15 -1.57
C GLU A 59 -9.51 5.33 -0.84
N LYS A 60 -9.56 5.35 0.49
CA LYS A 60 -8.83 6.33 1.30
C LYS A 60 -7.33 6.27 1.05
N LEU A 61 -6.75 5.07 0.98
CA LEU A 61 -5.31 4.88 0.73
C LEU A 61 -4.89 5.38 -0.67
N ILE A 62 -5.73 5.21 -1.68
CA ILE A 62 -5.45 5.64 -3.06
C ILE A 62 -5.54 7.16 -3.16
N HIS A 63 -6.54 7.78 -2.51
CA HIS A 63 -6.70 9.25 -2.49
C HIS A 63 -5.70 9.98 -1.57
N LEU A 64 -4.74 9.27 -0.96
CA LEU A 64 -3.70 9.92 -0.20
C LEU A 64 -2.73 10.64 -1.13
N PRO A 65 -2.34 11.90 -0.83
CA PRO A 65 -1.37 12.64 -1.65
C PRO A 65 -0.05 11.90 -1.85
N ALA A 66 0.37 11.11 -0.86
CA ALA A 66 1.57 10.28 -0.97
C ALA A 66 1.44 9.19 -2.05
N THR A 67 0.27 8.58 -2.18
CA THR A 67 -0.02 7.54 -3.17
C THR A 67 -0.20 8.14 -4.56
N GLU A 68 -0.92 9.26 -4.66
CA GLU A 68 -1.08 10.01 -5.92
C GLU A 68 0.27 10.51 -6.44
N HIS A 69 1.11 11.07 -5.57
CA HIS A 69 2.45 11.52 -5.93
C HIS A 69 3.34 10.34 -6.35
N ALA A 70 3.29 9.20 -5.65
CA ALA A 70 4.03 8.01 -6.04
C ALA A 70 3.58 7.49 -7.42
N LEU A 71 2.27 7.46 -7.69
CA LEU A 71 1.71 7.03 -8.97
C LEU A 71 2.09 7.98 -10.10
N ALA A 72 1.98 9.30 -9.88
CA ALA A 72 2.41 10.31 -10.83
C ALA A 72 3.91 10.22 -11.10
N GLN A 73 4.73 10.00 -10.07
CA GLN A 73 6.18 9.81 -10.22
C GLN A 73 6.50 8.57 -11.05
N GLU A 74 5.78 7.46 -10.85
CA GLU A 74 5.97 6.25 -11.66
C GLU A 74 5.57 6.46 -13.12
N GLN A 75 4.47 7.17 -13.38
CA GLN A 75 4.05 7.52 -14.75
C GLN A 75 5.09 8.42 -15.43
N ASN A 76 5.61 9.42 -14.73
CA ASN A 76 6.69 10.27 -15.24
C ASN A 76 7.94 9.45 -15.54
N LYS A 77 8.32 8.52 -14.65
CA LYS A 77 9.46 7.63 -14.86
C LYS A 77 9.29 6.77 -16.11
N LYS A 78 8.11 6.13 -16.29
CA LYS A 78 7.82 5.34 -17.49
C LYS A 78 7.85 6.19 -18.77
N ALA A 79 7.32 7.41 -18.73
CA ALA A 79 7.39 8.33 -19.86
C ALA A 79 8.84 8.72 -20.19
N THR A 80 9.69 8.95 -19.19
CA THR A 80 11.11 9.21 -19.41
C THR A 80 11.85 8.00 -19.99
N GLU A 81 11.58 6.79 -19.48
CA GLU A 81 12.20 5.56 -19.98
C GLU A 81 11.84 5.32 -21.46
N GLN A 82 10.58 5.53 -21.85
CA GLN A 82 10.15 5.41 -23.26
C GLN A 82 10.81 6.43 -24.18
N LEU A 83 11.08 7.65 -23.70
CA LEU A 83 11.81 8.65 -24.48
C LEU A 83 13.29 8.29 -24.65
N LEU A 84 13.90 7.65 -23.65
CA LEU A 84 15.30 7.23 -23.70
C LEU A 84 15.53 5.94 -24.52
N ASP A 85 14.58 5.01 -24.53
CA ASP A 85 14.63 3.78 -25.35
C ASP A 85 14.35 4.03 -26.85
N GLY A 86 14.01 5.26 -27.22
CA GLY A 86 13.69 5.67 -28.60
C GLY A 86 14.88 6.10 -29.48
N TYR A 87 16.13 5.77 -29.11
CA TYR A 87 17.34 6.03 -29.89
C TYR A 87 18.25 4.81 -30.01
#